data_AF-A0A8J7PZ40-F1
#
_entry.id   AF-A0A8J7PZ40-F1
#
_cell.length_a   1.000
_cell.length_b   1.000
_cell.length_c   1.000
_cell.angle_alpha   90.00
_cell.angle_beta   90.00
_cell.angle_gamma   90.00
#
_symmetry.space_group_name_H-M   'P 1'
#
loop_
_entity.id
_entity.type
_entity.pdbx_description
1 polymer ?
#
loop_
_entity_poly.entity_id
_entity_poly.type
_entity_poly.pdbx_seq_one_letter_code
_entity_poly.pdbx_strand_id
1 'polypeptide(L)'
;MVDRVSAPRGVLATAVLAALVTAGALVGAFLLRQHPSPPQAAGASTDAGGCHASNCRTIASTTIGSDTIDLLANRDGTIGSLRVRSTGQAPSSRTSSGQTPTGQGTGLSQTSPNTSTLEVPITGQGATLTAQSLVCDPGNTPACLVRGNSSQGTIGQIYLRRSTGWSASGNPYVSDGGYLGLFDVDGDNTSDVITVQRYCPGAGDGCTSQHVFAKVFSLIGKELGCTETVSEPKWLPGWPNVSPSESELHTCS
;
A
#
# COMPACT_ATOMS: atom_id res chain seq x y z
N MET A 1 -32.38 -0.51 -62.46
CA MET A 1 -33.38 -0.22 -61.42
C MET A 1 -32.73 -0.51 -60.08
N VAL A 2 -32.42 0.53 -59.30
CA VAL A 2 -31.87 0.39 -57.94
C VAL A 2 -32.95 0.89 -57.00
N ASP A 3 -33.61 -0.06 -56.32
CA ASP A 3 -34.62 0.23 -55.32
C ASP A 3 -33.99 0.94 -54.13
N ARG A 4 -34.42 2.19 -53.88
CA ARG A 4 -34.11 2.91 -52.64
C ARG A 4 -34.97 2.32 -51.53
N VAL A 5 -34.43 1.38 -50.77
CA VAL A 5 -35.01 0.93 -49.51
C VAL A 5 -34.98 2.11 -48.54
N SER A 6 -36.15 2.70 -48.26
CA SER A 6 -36.29 3.69 -47.20
C SER A 6 -36.09 2.99 -45.86
N ALA A 7 -34.97 3.27 -45.19
CA ALA A 7 -34.75 2.78 -43.84
C ALA A 7 -35.87 3.26 -42.91
N PRO A 8 -36.43 2.39 -42.04
CA PRO A 8 -37.44 2.80 -41.08
C PRO A 8 -36.86 3.88 -40.18
N ARG A 9 -37.57 5.01 -40.05
CA ARG A 9 -37.13 6.18 -39.26
C ARG A 9 -36.73 5.81 -37.82
N GLY A 10 -37.28 4.74 -37.26
CA GLY A 10 -36.91 4.22 -35.95
C GLY A 10 -35.48 3.65 -35.89
N VAL A 11 -35.01 2.98 -36.94
CA VAL A 11 -33.64 2.44 -37.00
C VAL A 11 -32.61 3.57 -37.08
N LEU A 12 -32.94 4.63 -37.83
CA LEU A 12 -32.10 5.82 -37.89
C LEU A 12 -32.01 6.53 -36.53
N ALA A 13 -33.11 6.60 -35.77
CA ALA A 13 -33.10 7.23 -34.45
C ALA A 13 -32.19 6.46 -33.46
N THR A 14 -32.29 5.14 -33.40
CA THR A 14 -31.47 4.32 -32.49
C THR A 14 -29.99 4.37 -32.87
N ALA A 15 -29.66 4.34 -34.16
CA ALA A 15 -28.27 4.45 -34.63
C ALA A 15 -27.65 5.81 -34.28
N VAL A 16 -28.41 6.90 -34.43
CA VAL A 16 -27.95 8.25 -34.03
C VAL A 16 -27.75 8.33 -32.52
N LEU A 17 -28.66 7.77 -31.73
CA LEU A 17 -28.55 7.80 -30.27
C LEU A 17 -27.32 7.03 -29.78
N ALA A 18 -27.06 5.84 -30.33
CA ALA A 18 -25.88 5.04 -30.02
C ALA A 18 -24.57 5.76 -30.37
N ALA A 19 -24.54 6.43 -31.53
CA ALA A 19 -23.38 7.24 -31.94
C ALA A 19 -23.11 8.41 -30.98
N LEU A 20 -24.16 9.10 -30.52
CA LEU A 20 -24.05 10.21 -29.57
C LEU A 20 -23.54 9.76 -28.19
N VAL A 21 -24.03 8.62 -27.67
CA VAL A 21 -23.57 8.07 -26.39
C VAL A 21 -22.08 7.70 -26.46
N THR A 22 -21.67 7.04 -27.55
CA THR A 22 -20.26 6.64 -27.75
C THR A 22 -19.35 7.86 -27.88
N ALA A 23 -19.77 8.88 -28.63
CA ALA A 23 -19.03 10.14 -28.74
C ALA A 23 -18.95 10.88 -27.39
N GLY A 24 -20.03 10.91 -26.62
CA GLY A 24 -20.05 11.50 -25.28
C GLY A 24 -19.08 10.82 -24.31
N ALA A 25 -19.04 9.48 -24.30
CA ALA A 25 -18.12 8.71 -23.47
C ALA A 25 -16.65 8.95 -23.86
N LEU A 26 -16.35 9.02 -25.16
CA LEU A 26 -15.01 9.32 -25.67
C LEU A 26 -14.57 10.75 -25.32
N VAL A 27 -15.47 11.74 -25.42
CA VAL A 27 -15.18 13.12 -25.03
C VAL A 27 -14.96 13.24 -23.52
N GLY A 28 -15.77 12.55 -22.70
CA GLY A 28 -15.57 12.49 -21.26
C GLY A 28 -14.22 11.88 -20.88
N ALA A 29 -13.85 10.76 -21.50
CA ALA A 29 -12.54 10.14 -21.32
C ALA A 29 -11.39 11.04 -21.80
N PHE A 30 -11.59 11.81 -22.89
CA PHE A 30 -10.58 12.73 -23.40
C PHE A 30 -10.39 13.95 -22.50
N LEU A 31 -11.46 14.54 -21.97
CA LEU A 31 -11.38 15.62 -20.99
C LEU A 31 -10.69 15.16 -19.70
N LEU A 32 -10.92 13.92 -19.26
CA LEU A 32 -10.18 13.32 -18.13
C LEU A 32 -8.70 13.07 -18.47
N ARG A 33 -8.38 12.74 -19.74
CA ARG A 33 -7.00 12.55 -20.22
C ARG A 33 -6.25 13.85 -20.52
N GLN A 34 -6.92 15.00 -20.64
CA GLN A 34 -6.29 16.31 -20.83
C GLN A 34 -5.57 16.85 -19.59
N HIS A 35 -5.45 16.04 -18.53
CA HIS A 35 -4.41 16.21 -17.52
C HIS A 35 -3.19 15.30 -17.80
N PRO A 36 -2.33 15.57 -18.81
CA PRO A 36 -1.00 14.96 -18.85
C PRO A 36 -0.02 15.82 -18.05
N SER A 37 0.34 15.34 -16.86
CA SER A 37 1.67 15.53 -16.30
C SER A 37 2.09 14.21 -15.67
N PRO A 38 3.21 13.58 -16.09
CA PRO A 38 3.81 12.50 -15.31
C PRO A 38 4.30 13.10 -13.98
N PRO A 39 4.02 12.50 -12.81
CA PRO A 39 4.65 12.96 -11.58
C PRO A 39 6.09 12.45 -11.57
N GLN A 40 6.98 13.24 -12.17
CA GLN A 40 8.39 13.27 -11.79
C GLN A 40 8.46 14.10 -10.50
N ALA A 41 9.12 13.55 -9.48
CA ALA A 41 9.19 14.11 -8.14
C ALA A 41 9.61 15.60 -8.12
N ALA A 42 8.69 16.46 -7.69
CA ALA A 42 8.95 17.79 -7.17
C ALA A 42 7.89 18.08 -6.11
N GLY A 43 8.33 18.51 -4.93
CA GLY A 43 7.52 18.64 -3.74
C GLY A 43 6.27 19.49 -3.95
N ALA A 44 5.12 18.84 -3.92
CA ALA A 44 3.91 19.46 -3.42
C ALA A 44 3.87 19.21 -1.91
N SER A 45 4.60 20.05 -1.16
CA SER A 45 4.24 20.33 0.23
C SER A 45 2.89 21.03 0.21
N THR A 46 1.82 20.26 -0.02
CA THR A 46 0.56 20.60 0.61
C THR A 46 0.80 20.39 2.10
N ASP A 47 0.49 21.38 2.92
CA ASP A 47 0.39 21.26 4.38
C ASP A 47 -0.75 20.28 4.72
N ALA A 48 -0.61 19.03 4.28
CA ALA A 48 -1.55 17.95 4.42
C ALA A 48 -1.29 17.26 5.75
N GLY A 49 -1.52 17.98 6.85
CA GLY A 49 -1.86 17.43 8.16
C GLY A 49 -1.05 16.23 8.67
N GLY A 50 0.18 16.00 8.24
CA GLY A 50 1.02 14.91 8.72
C GLY A 50 1.43 15.12 10.18
N CYS A 51 1.97 14.09 10.82
CA CYS A 51 2.48 14.16 12.20
C CYS A 51 3.78 14.98 12.33
N HIS A 52 3.83 16.16 11.72
CA HIS A 52 4.97 17.08 11.77
C HIS A 52 4.83 18.13 12.89
N ALA A 53 3.65 18.23 13.53
CA ALA A 53 3.43 19.06 14.72
C ALA A 53 3.33 18.19 15.99
N SER A 54 3.61 18.81 17.13
CA SER A 54 3.66 18.31 18.53
C SER A 54 2.47 17.48 19.04
N ASN A 55 1.52 17.12 18.18
CA ASN A 55 0.24 16.49 18.53
C ASN A 55 0.22 14.98 18.26
N CYS A 56 1.26 14.43 17.62
CA CYS A 56 1.40 13.00 17.45
C CYS A 56 2.34 12.38 18.48
N ARG A 57 1.97 11.19 18.94
CA ARG A 57 2.78 10.36 19.84
C ARG A 57 3.13 9.06 19.16
N THR A 58 4.23 8.45 19.59
CA THR A 58 4.54 7.07 19.22
C THR A 58 3.47 6.16 19.79
N ILE A 59 2.77 5.43 18.92
CA ILE A 59 1.75 4.44 19.29
C ILE A 59 2.26 3.01 19.15
N ALA A 60 3.27 2.79 18.30
CA ALA A 60 3.99 1.54 18.16
C ALA A 60 5.46 1.82 17.81
N SER A 61 6.36 0.94 18.24
CA SER A 61 7.79 1.05 17.95
C SER A 61 8.38 -0.35 17.77
N THR A 62 9.26 -0.52 16.80
CA THR A 62 10.04 -1.76 16.63
C THR A 62 11.44 -1.45 16.11
N THR A 63 12.36 -2.41 16.22
CA THR A 63 13.74 -2.27 15.76
C THR A 63 14.05 -3.36 14.73
N ILE A 64 14.63 -2.96 13.60
CA ILE A 64 15.00 -3.85 12.50
C ILE A 64 16.45 -3.52 12.11
N GLY A 65 17.36 -4.42 12.46
CA GLY A 65 18.79 -4.15 12.36
C GLY A 65 19.18 -2.91 13.18
N SER A 66 19.76 -1.90 12.52
CA SER A 66 20.18 -0.62 13.13
C SER A 66 19.13 0.48 13.07
N ASP A 67 17.93 0.18 12.58
CA ASP A 67 16.86 1.16 12.44
C ASP A 67 15.78 0.94 13.49
N THR A 68 15.36 2.02 14.16
CA THR A 68 14.14 2.03 14.96
C THR A 68 13.01 2.65 14.14
N ILE A 69 11.89 1.95 14.05
CA ILE A 69 10.69 2.32 13.32
C ILE A 69 9.61 2.69 14.33
N ASP A 70 9.27 3.97 14.41
CA ASP A 70 8.21 4.51 15.26
C ASP A 70 6.97 4.81 14.40
N LEU A 71 5.82 4.20 14.71
CA LEU A 71 4.53 4.65 14.17
C LEU A 71 4.01 5.78 15.05
N LEU A 72 3.86 6.96 14.46
CA LEU A 72 3.30 8.14 15.09
C LEU A 72 1.85 8.29 14.69
N ALA A 73 0.98 8.64 15.65
CA ALA A 73 -0.39 9.03 15.36
C ALA A 73 -0.91 10.07 16.35
N ASN A 74 -1.94 10.80 15.93
CA ASN A 74 -2.74 11.63 16.84
C ASN A 74 -3.57 10.77 17.81
N ARG A 75 -4.27 11.40 18.75
CA ARG A 75 -5.04 10.69 19.79
C ARG A 75 -6.08 9.72 19.21
N ASP A 76 -6.69 10.09 18.10
CA ASP A 76 -7.79 9.36 17.47
C ASP A 76 -7.32 8.41 16.37
N GLY A 77 -6.02 8.37 16.05
CA GLY A 77 -5.44 7.49 15.03
C GLY A 77 -5.75 7.88 13.58
N THR A 78 -6.45 9.00 13.36
CA THR A 78 -6.90 9.47 12.04
C THR A 78 -5.84 10.23 11.25
N ILE A 79 -4.71 10.54 11.88
CA ILE A 79 -3.53 11.15 11.28
C ILE A 79 -2.32 10.34 11.73
N GLY A 80 -1.44 9.99 10.78
CA GLY A 80 -0.26 9.18 11.09
C GLY A 80 0.96 9.49 10.23
N SER A 81 2.13 9.15 10.76
CA SER A 81 3.38 9.16 10.02
C SER A 81 4.31 8.07 10.56
N LEU A 82 5.20 7.56 9.72
CA LEU A 82 6.20 6.57 10.10
C LEU A 82 7.54 7.26 10.27
N ARG A 83 8.09 7.30 11.49
CA ARG A 83 9.41 7.88 11.75
C ARG A 83 10.44 6.78 11.82
N VAL A 84 11.52 6.93 11.07
CA VAL A 84 12.66 6.01 11.07
C VAL A 84 13.86 6.72 11.68
N ARG A 85 14.50 6.07 12.66
CA ARG A 85 15.75 6.51 13.26
C ARG A 85 16.82 5.48 12.96
N SER A 86 17.77 5.81 12.09
CA SER A 86 18.89 4.93 11.76
C SER A 86 20.14 5.35 12.50
N THR A 87 20.77 4.41 13.20
CA THR A 87 22.06 4.63 13.88
C THR A 87 23.27 4.28 13.01
N GLY A 88 23.03 3.79 11.79
CA GLY A 88 24.04 3.09 10.98
C GLY A 88 24.47 3.73 9.68
N GLN A 89 24.02 4.94 9.32
CA GLN A 89 24.58 5.62 8.15
C GLN A 89 25.87 6.34 8.54
N ALA A 90 27.01 5.73 8.20
CA ALA A 90 28.22 6.53 8.03
C ALA A 90 27.87 7.66 7.05
N PRO A 91 28.19 8.94 7.38
CA PRO A 91 27.94 10.03 6.45
C PRO A 91 28.62 9.65 5.14
N SER A 92 27.88 9.70 4.03
CA SER A 92 28.47 9.69 2.70
C SER A 92 29.28 10.98 2.57
N SER A 93 30.48 11.00 3.16
CA SER A 93 31.48 12.00 2.88
C SER A 93 31.82 11.83 1.42
N ARG A 94 31.16 12.63 0.58
CA ARG A 94 31.62 12.96 -0.74
C ARG A 94 33.05 13.45 -0.54
N THR A 95 34.02 12.58 -0.83
CA THR A 95 35.44 12.90 -0.76
C THR A 95 35.71 14.02 -1.76
N SER A 96 35.55 15.26 -1.28
CA SER A 96 36.16 16.43 -1.87
C SER A 96 37.66 16.25 -1.69
N SER A 97 38.30 15.70 -2.72
CA SER A 97 39.75 15.65 -2.83
C SER A 97 40.32 17.04 -2.59
N GLY A 98 41.17 17.17 -1.58
CA GLY A 98 42.06 18.32 -1.41
C GLY A 98 41.76 19.23 -0.21
N GLN A 99 42.07 18.78 1.00
CA GLN A 99 42.65 19.65 2.03
C GLN A 99 43.24 18.83 3.18
N THR A 100 44.55 18.96 3.36
CA THR A 100 45.31 18.44 4.51
C THR A 100 45.08 19.34 5.72
N PRO A 101 44.59 18.83 6.87
CA PRO A 101 44.68 19.57 8.12
C PRO A 101 45.65 18.85 9.07
N THR A 102 46.80 19.47 9.29
CA THR A 102 47.61 19.25 10.50
C THR A 102 46.87 19.86 11.69
N GLY A 103 46.27 19.03 12.54
CA GLY A 103 45.64 19.48 13.77
C GLY A 103 45.11 18.32 14.62
N GLN A 104 45.75 18.07 15.76
CA GLN A 104 45.25 17.20 16.82
C GLN A 104 43.93 17.77 17.35
N GLY A 105 42.85 17.00 17.19
CA GLY A 105 41.56 17.28 17.82
C GLY A 105 40.91 15.96 18.19
N THR A 106 40.85 15.65 19.49
CA THR A 106 40.04 14.58 20.07
C THR A 106 38.56 14.94 19.93
N GLY A 107 38.02 14.80 18.72
CA GLY A 107 36.61 14.96 18.42
C GLY A 107 35.90 13.62 18.53
N LEU A 108 35.08 13.43 19.56
CA LEU A 108 34.03 12.43 19.52
C LEU A 108 33.13 12.77 18.34
N SER A 109 33.30 12.04 17.24
CA SER A 109 32.43 12.16 16.06
C SER A 109 31.03 11.72 16.49
N GLN A 110 30.21 12.69 16.89
CA GLN A 110 28.80 12.47 17.22
C GLN A 110 28.11 12.10 15.92
N THR A 111 28.00 10.79 15.64
CA THR A 111 27.08 10.26 14.65
C THR A 111 25.66 10.58 15.12
N SER A 112 25.14 11.74 14.73
CA SER A 112 23.71 12.04 14.89
C SER A 112 22.89 10.96 14.19
N PRO A 113 21.87 10.39 14.84
CA PRO A 113 21.01 9.42 14.19
C PRO A 113 20.27 10.10 13.04
N ASN A 114 20.40 9.54 11.83
CA ASN A 114 19.63 10.01 10.69
C ASN A 114 18.16 9.69 10.96
N THR A 115 17.34 10.73 11.07
CA THR A 115 15.90 10.60 11.30
C THR A 115 15.16 11.02 10.05
N SER A 116 14.29 10.16 9.52
CA SER A 116 13.37 10.46 8.44
C SER A 116 11.93 10.23 8.89
N THR A 117 10.99 10.96 8.29
CA THR A 117 9.55 10.76 8.50
C THR A 117 8.91 10.50 7.15
N LEU A 118 8.11 9.45 7.09
CA LEU A 118 7.38 9.00 5.90
C LEU A 118 5.88 9.18 6.14
N GLU A 119 5.16 9.61 5.12
CA GLU A 119 3.71 9.74 5.17
C GLU A 119 3.02 8.38 5.29
N VAL A 120 1.88 8.33 5.98
CA VAL A 120 1.02 7.13 6.09
C VAL A 120 -0.29 7.40 5.34
N PRO A 121 -0.35 7.11 4.02
CA PRO A 121 -1.44 7.57 3.15
C PRO A 121 -2.80 6.93 3.48
N ILE A 122 -2.80 5.77 4.16
CA ILE A 122 -4.05 5.07 4.53
C ILE A 122 -4.92 5.88 5.49
N THR A 123 -4.34 6.82 6.25
CA THR A 123 -5.10 7.71 7.13
C THR A 123 -5.97 8.70 6.35
N GLY A 124 -5.46 9.21 5.21
CA GLY A 124 -6.23 9.98 4.25
C GLY A 124 -7.34 9.17 3.54
N GLN A 125 -7.32 7.85 3.67
CA GLN A 125 -8.34 6.93 3.15
C GLN A 125 -9.32 6.46 4.24
N GLY A 126 -9.30 7.11 5.41
CA GLY A 126 -10.19 6.81 6.52
C GLY A 126 -9.73 5.63 7.40
N ALA A 127 -8.50 5.15 7.23
CA ALA A 127 -7.94 4.16 8.15
C ALA A 127 -7.63 4.78 9.51
N THR A 128 -8.02 4.11 10.58
CA THR A 128 -7.70 4.48 11.96
C THR A 128 -6.55 3.64 12.48
N LEU A 129 -5.50 4.29 12.97
CA LEU A 129 -4.29 3.65 13.51
C LEU A 129 -4.40 3.34 15.02
N THR A 130 -3.81 2.23 15.44
CA THR A 130 -3.74 1.73 16.82
C THR A 130 -2.35 1.20 17.15
N ALA A 131 -2.10 0.80 18.39
CA ALA A 131 -0.81 0.20 18.78
C ALA A 131 -0.47 -1.09 17.99
N GLN A 132 -1.47 -1.74 17.39
CA GLN A 132 -1.36 -2.96 16.59
C GLN A 132 -1.23 -2.68 15.09
N SER A 133 -1.19 -1.40 14.70
CA SER A 133 -1.12 -0.99 13.29
C SER A 133 0.25 -1.20 12.65
N LEU A 134 1.31 -1.38 13.44
CA LEU A 134 2.66 -1.61 12.92
C LEU A 134 3.02 -3.09 13.03
N VAL A 135 3.25 -3.73 11.89
CA VAL A 135 3.82 -5.07 11.80
C VAL A 135 5.06 -4.98 10.93
N CYS A 136 6.19 -5.49 11.40
CA CYS A 136 7.41 -5.49 10.61
C CYS A 136 8.09 -6.85 10.63
N ASP A 137 8.77 -7.13 9.54
CA ASP A 137 9.51 -8.36 9.32
C ASP A 137 10.96 -8.04 8.91
N PRO A 138 11.96 -8.65 9.55
CA PRO A 138 13.37 -8.38 9.29
C PRO A 138 13.97 -9.25 8.17
N GLY A 139 13.16 -9.97 7.37
CA GLY A 139 13.63 -10.89 6.33
C GLY A 139 14.62 -10.30 5.32
N ASN A 140 14.95 -11.07 4.28
CA ASN A 140 15.94 -10.70 3.25
C ASN A 140 15.69 -9.30 2.67
N THR A 141 14.42 -8.92 2.50
CA THR A 141 14.01 -7.53 2.29
C THR A 141 13.23 -7.05 3.50
N PRO A 142 13.85 -6.29 4.43
CA PRO A 142 13.14 -5.85 5.62
C PRO A 142 11.95 -4.95 5.28
N ALA A 143 10.81 -5.25 5.89
CA ALA A 143 9.53 -4.63 5.55
C ALA A 143 8.73 -4.24 6.79
N CYS A 144 7.93 -3.19 6.65
CA CYS A 144 6.91 -2.82 7.62
C CYS A 144 5.57 -2.63 6.91
N LEU A 145 4.54 -3.29 7.40
CA LEU A 145 3.15 -3.05 7.08
C LEU A 145 2.57 -2.11 8.13
N VAL A 146 2.11 -0.94 7.69
CA VAL A 146 1.26 -0.06 8.50
C VAL A 146 -0.19 -0.29 8.07
N ARG A 147 -1.04 -0.78 8.96
CA ARG A 147 -2.45 -1.13 8.68
C ARG A 147 -3.42 -0.49 9.65
N GLY A 148 -4.63 -0.19 9.20
CA GLY A 148 -5.69 0.38 10.03
C GLY A 148 -7.08 0.00 9.55
N ASN A 149 -8.06 0.13 10.43
CA ASN A 149 -9.45 -0.18 10.12
C ASN A 149 -10.13 1.01 9.43
N SER A 150 -10.94 0.74 8.42
CA SER A 150 -11.74 1.71 7.68
C SER A 150 -13.16 1.17 7.44
N SER A 151 -14.03 1.96 6.81
CA SER A 151 -15.36 1.48 6.37
C SER A 151 -15.29 0.41 5.27
N GLN A 152 -14.16 0.29 4.56
CA GLN A 152 -13.94 -0.71 3.51
C GLN A 152 -13.30 -2.00 4.04
N GLY A 153 -13.00 -2.07 5.34
CA GLY A 153 -12.20 -3.13 5.94
C GLY A 153 -10.82 -2.62 6.37
N THR A 154 -9.85 -3.51 6.45
CA THR A 154 -8.48 -3.18 6.84
C THR A 154 -7.69 -2.70 5.62
N ILE A 155 -7.16 -1.48 5.67
CA ILE A 155 -6.29 -0.91 4.63
C ILE A 155 -4.87 -0.87 5.17
N GLY A 156 -3.86 -1.19 4.34
CA GLY A 156 -2.46 -1.16 4.77
C GLY A 156 -1.46 -0.79 3.69
N GLN A 157 -0.41 -0.10 4.10
CA GLN A 157 0.70 0.35 3.26
C GLN A 157 1.98 -0.40 3.65
N ILE A 158 2.72 -0.87 2.64
CA ILE A 158 4.04 -1.47 2.81
C ILE A 158 5.13 -0.40 2.73
N TYR A 159 6.13 -0.52 3.60
CA TYR A 159 7.38 0.23 3.57
C TYR A 159 8.54 -0.77 3.53
N LEU A 160 9.48 -0.55 2.61
CA LEU A 160 10.62 -1.43 2.41
C LEU A 160 11.91 -0.71 2.75
N ARG A 161 12.83 -1.43 3.42
CA ARG A 161 14.20 -0.98 3.57
C ARG A 161 14.94 -1.19 2.25
N ARG A 162 15.39 -0.09 1.65
CA ARG A 162 16.30 -0.06 0.49
C ARG A 162 17.66 0.47 0.93
N SER A 163 18.63 0.44 0.02
CA SER A 163 20.00 0.93 0.27
C SER A 163 20.05 2.39 0.74
N THR A 164 19.12 3.23 0.27
CA THR A 164 19.05 4.66 0.60
C THR A 164 18.20 4.98 1.82
N GLY A 165 17.50 3.99 2.40
CA GLY A 165 16.58 4.17 3.53
C GLY A 165 15.26 3.45 3.33
N TRP A 166 14.26 3.84 4.12
CA TRP A 166 12.91 3.29 4.03
C TRP A 166 12.06 4.11 3.07
N SER A 167 11.21 3.44 2.29
CA SER A 167 10.21 4.09 1.45
C SER A 167 8.98 3.22 1.26
N ALA A 168 7.83 3.86 1.05
CA ALA A 168 6.59 3.17 0.70
C ALA A 168 6.76 2.33 -0.59
N SER A 169 6.04 1.22 -0.68
CA SER A 169 6.02 0.32 -1.84
C SER A 169 4.59 0.18 -2.35
N GLY A 170 4.39 0.53 -3.62
CA GLY A 170 3.10 0.36 -4.31
C GLY A 170 1.94 1.16 -3.71
N ASN A 171 0.73 0.80 -4.12
CA ASN A 171 -0.52 1.31 -3.57
C ASN A 171 -0.88 0.56 -2.27
N PRO A 172 -1.70 1.15 -1.39
CA PRO A 172 -2.25 0.43 -0.25
C PRO A 172 -3.06 -0.81 -0.65
N TYR A 173 -2.94 -1.85 0.16
CA TYR A 173 -3.71 -3.08 0.08
C TYR A 173 -4.98 -2.94 0.91
N VAL A 174 -6.07 -3.55 0.45
CA VAL A 174 -7.35 -3.58 1.17
C VAL A 174 -7.70 -5.04 1.44
N SER A 175 -8.11 -5.34 2.67
CA SER A 175 -8.74 -6.59 3.06
C SER A 175 -10.12 -6.27 3.61
N ASP A 176 -11.15 -6.76 2.95
CA ASP A 176 -12.53 -6.60 3.40
C ASP A 176 -13.02 -7.83 4.20
N GLY A 177 -12.26 -8.93 4.19
CA GLY A 177 -12.49 -10.16 4.97
C GLY A 177 -11.75 -10.24 6.31
N GLY A 178 -11.17 -9.14 6.79
CA GLY A 178 -10.76 -8.98 8.20
C GLY A 178 -9.32 -9.34 8.55
N TYR A 179 -8.46 -9.68 7.57
CA TYR A 179 -7.03 -9.93 7.82
C TYR A 179 -6.16 -9.34 6.73
N LEU A 180 -5.20 -8.50 7.14
CA LEU A 180 -4.15 -7.97 6.30
C LEU A 180 -2.82 -8.10 7.05
N GLY A 181 -1.91 -8.95 6.60
CA GLY A 181 -0.69 -9.31 7.34
C GLY A 181 0.53 -9.53 6.43
N LEU A 182 1.65 -9.88 7.09
CA LEU A 182 2.90 -10.27 6.46
C LEU A 182 3.22 -11.71 6.85
N PHE A 183 3.63 -12.53 5.87
CA PHE A 183 4.11 -13.90 6.09
C PHE A 183 4.90 -14.36 4.86
N ASP A 184 6.02 -15.05 5.05
CA ASP A 184 6.81 -15.66 3.96
C ASP A 184 6.11 -16.93 3.44
N VAL A 185 5.43 -16.82 2.29
CA VAL A 185 4.58 -17.90 1.75
C VAL A 185 5.39 -18.86 0.86
N ASP A 186 6.37 -18.34 0.12
CA ASP A 186 7.20 -19.11 -0.82
C ASP A 186 8.54 -19.59 -0.22
N GLY A 187 8.85 -19.22 1.02
CA GLY A 187 10.00 -19.68 1.77
C GLY A 187 11.31 -19.02 1.33
N ASP A 188 11.25 -17.89 0.62
CA ASP A 188 12.44 -17.16 0.16
C ASP A 188 13.05 -16.25 1.25
N ASN A 189 12.51 -16.31 2.47
CA ASN A 189 12.84 -15.47 3.62
C ASN A 189 12.54 -13.98 3.40
N THR A 190 11.63 -13.65 2.50
CA THR A 190 11.02 -12.34 2.30
C THR A 190 9.52 -12.45 2.56
N SER A 191 9.00 -11.68 3.51
CA SER A 191 7.56 -11.72 3.78
C SER A 191 6.72 -11.30 2.57
N ASP A 192 5.61 -12.00 2.33
CA ASP A 192 4.56 -11.59 1.39
C ASP A 192 3.43 -10.85 2.09
N VAL A 193 2.66 -10.09 1.31
CA VAL A 193 1.44 -9.41 1.75
C VAL A 193 0.26 -10.34 1.57
N ILE A 194 -0.44 -10.63 2.66
CA ILE A 194 -1.66 -11.44 2.66
C ILE A 194 -2.84 -10.52 2.94
N THR A 195 -3.84 -10.57 2.06
CA THR A 195 -5.15 -9.92 2.27
C THR A 195 -6.24 -11.00 2.30
N VAL A 196 -7.22 -10.90 3.18
CA VAL A 196 -8.43 -11.73 3.10
C VAL A 196 -9.54 -10.95 2.43
N GLN A 197 -10.14 -11.53 1.40
CA GLN A 197 -11.22 -10.94 0.61
C GLN A 197 -12.52 -11.70 0.85
N ARG A 198 -13.64 -10.99 0.84
CA ARG A 198 -14.97 -11.61 0.73
C ARG A 198 -15.28 -11.94 -0.72
N TYR A 199 -15.92 -13.09 -0.90
CA TYR A 199 -16.48 -13.56 -2.15
C TYR A 199 -17.98 -13.76 -1.99
N CYS A 200 -18.75 -13.19 -2.90
CA CYS A 200 -20.20 -13.28 -2.93
C CYS A 200 -20.64 -13.99 -4.23
N PRO A 201 -20.81 -15.31 -4.21
CA PRO A 201 -21.36 -16.02 -5.37
C PRO A 201 -22.83 -15.61 -5.56
N GLY A 202 -23.13 -14.99 -6.71
CA GLY A 202 -24.49 -14.52 -7.04
C GLY A 202 -24.74 -13.08 -6.62
N ALA A 203 -24.43 -12.13 -7.50
CA ALA A 203 -24.52 -10.68 -7.23
C ALA A 203 -25.98 -10.12 -7.15
N GLY A 204 -26.99 -10.96 -6.95
CA GLY A 204 -28.41 -10.58 -7.11
C GLY A 204 -29.18 -10.28 -5.83
N ASP A 205 -28.77 -10.84 -4.70
CA ASP A 205 -29.60 -10.99 -3.50
C ASP A 205 -28.76 -10.80 -2.22
N GLY A 206 -28.05 -9.66 -2.15
CA GLY A 206 -27.47 -9.17 -0.89
C GLY A 206 -26.62 -10.21 -0.15
N CYS A 207 -25.49 -10.62 -0.74
CA CYS A 207 -24.42 -11.47 -0.17
C CYS A 207 -24.76 -12.14 1.19
N THR A 208 -25.62 -13.15 1.16
CA THR A 208 -26.10 -13.86 2.35
C THR A 208 -25.10 -14.92 2.82
N SER A 209 -24.28 -15.45 1.92
CA SER A 209 -23.16 -16.35 2.21
C SER A 209 -21.85 -15.60 1.95
N GLN A 210 -21.20 -15.12 3.02
CA GLN A 210 -19.90 -14.45 2.93
C GLN A 210 -18.79 -15.49 2.92
N HIS A 211 -18.51 -16.03 1.74
CA HIS A 211 -17.29 -16.80 1.57
C HIS A 211 -16.07 -15.88 1.64
N VAL A 212 -14.92 -16.44 1.98
CA VAL A 212 -13.66 -15.71 2.02
C VAL A 212 -12.52 -16.52 1.44
N PHE A 213 -11.52 -15.83 0.93
CA PHE A 213 -10.25 -16.41 0.48
C PHE A 213 -9.10 -15.47 0.83
N ALA A 214 -7.89 -16.00 0.99
CA ALA A 214 -6.70 -15.19 1.14
C ALA A 214 -6.08 -14.96 -0.25
N LYS A 215 -5.73 -13.71 -0.53
CA LYS A 215 -5.00 -13.28 -1.73
C LYS A 215 -3.62 -12.81 -1.32
N VAL A 216 -2.59 -13.36 -1.96
CA VAL A 216 -1.18 -13.20 -1.63
C VAL A 216 -0.48 -12.39 -2.71
N PHE A 217 0.36 -11.45 -2.29
CA PHE A 217 1.19 -10.62 -3.16
C PHE A 217 2.61 -10.56 -2.60
N SER A 218 3.61 -10.50 -3.47
CA SER A 218 4.95 -10.11 -3.03
C SER A 218 4.97 -8.64 -2.55
N LEU A 219 6.03 -8.25 -1.83
CA LEU A 219 6.22 -6.88 -1.32
C LEU A 219 6.27 -5.78 -2.39
N ILE A 220 6.49 -6.15 -3.65
CA ILE A 220 6.48 -5.24 -4.80
C ILE A 220 5.14 -5.23 -5.54
N GLY A 221 4.14 -5.95 -5.03
CA GLY A 221 2.77 -5.94 -5.55
C GLY A 221 2.48 -6.97 -6.64
N LYS A 222 3.39 -7.92 -6.91
CA LYS A 222 3.10 -9.03 -7.81
C LYS A 222 2.16 -10.01 -7.10
N GLU A 223 1.02 -10.32 -7.70
CA GLU A 223 0.13 -11.38 -7.23
C GLU A 223 0.84 -12.75 -7.30
N LEU A 224 0.83 -13.48 -6.19
CA LEU A 224 1.38 -14.84 -6.10
C LEU A 224 0.28 -15.89 -6.25
N GLY A 225 -0.91 -15.61 -5.72
CA GLY A 225 -2.08 -16.47 -5.89
C GLY A 225 -3.13 -16.25 -4.81
N CYS A 226 -4.15 -17.12 -4.83
CA CYS A 226 -5.25 -17.15 -3.88
C CYS A 226 -5.37 -18.53 -3.25
N THR A 227 -5.81 -18.59 -1.99
CA THR A 227 -6.22 -19.85 -1.36
C THR A 227 -7.60 -20.28 -1.83
N GLU A 228 -7.97 -21.52 -1.52
CA GLU A 228 -9.36 -21.99 -1.66
C GLU A 228 -10.35 -21.07 -0.96
N THR A 229 -11.53 -20.94 -1.59
CA THR A 229 -12.63 -20.16 -1.04
C THR A 229 -13.36 -20.98 0.01
N VAL A 230 -13.42 -20.45 1.24
CA VAL A 230 -14.03 -21.12 2.39
C VAL A 230 -15.26 -20.34 2.88
N SER A 231 -16.17 -21.01 3.59
CA SER A 231 -17.41 -20.39 4.08
C SER A 231 -17.24 -19.52 5.32
N GLU A 232 -16.12 -19.66 6.05
CA GLU A 232 -15.83 -18.90 7.26
C GLU A 232 -14.32 -18.65 7.39
N PRO A 233 -13.89 -17.48 7.92
CA PRO A 233 -12.47 -17.17 8.06
C PRO A 233 -11.65 -18.19 8.87
N LYS A 234 -12.28 -18.88 9.84
CA LYS A 234 -11.63 -19.91 10.66
C LYS A 234 -11.08 -21.11 9.87
N TRP A 235 -11.54 -21.28 8.64
CA TRP A 235 -11.09 -22.33 7.73
C TRP A 235 -9.92 -21.92 6.83
N LEU A 236 -9.50 -20.65 6.89
CA LEU A 236 -8.30 -20.21 6.19
C LEU A 236 -7.04 -20.82 6.83
N PRO A 237 -6.01 -21.16 6.04
CA PRO A 237 -4.73 -21.63 6.56
C PRO A 237 -4.13 -20.65 7.59
N GLY A 238 -3.82 -21.13 8.79
CA GLY A 238 -3.17 -20.34 9.85
C GLY A 238 -4.07 -19.41 10.68
N TRP A 239 -5.39 -19.40 10.47
CA TRP A 239 -6.31 -18.51 11.19
C TRP A 239 -6.10 -18.55 12.73
N PRO A 240 -6.05 -17.40 13.43
CA PRO A 240 -6.33 -16.03 12.96
C PRO A 240 -5.15 -15.28 12.33
N ASN A 241 -3.95 -15.88 12.31
CA ASN A 241 -2.77 -15.30 11.67
C ASN A 241 -2.54 -16.00 10.34
N VAL A 242 -3.35 -15.63 9.34
CA VAL A 242 -3.40 -16.33 8.04
C VAL A 242 -2.00 -16.45 7.45
N SER A 243 -1.60 -17.70 7.19
CA SER A 243 -0.23 -18.11 6.85
C SER A 243 -0.27 -19.33 5.91
N PRO A 244 -0.77 -19.17 4.66
CA PRO A 244 -0.79 -20.25 3.69
C PRO A 244 0.63 -20.60 3.26
N SER A 245 0.81 -21.82 2.79
CA SER A 245 1.98 -22.26 2.04
C SER A 245 1.79 -22.02 0.54
N GLU A 246 2.88 -21.94 -0.22
CA GLU A 246 2.83 -21.84 -1.68
C GLU A 246 1.96 -22.94 -2.33
N SER A 247 1.99 -24.16 -1.78
CA SER A 247 1.20 -25.29 -2.31
C SER A 247 -0.32 -25.15 -2.15
N GLU A 248 -0.78 -24.24 -1.29
CA GLU A 248 -2.20 -23.92 -1.10
C GLU A 248 -2.68 -22.80 -2.03
N LEU A 249 -1.76 -22.20 -2.81
CA LEU A 249 -2.09 -21.13 -3.74
C LEU A 249 -2.42 -21.65 -5.14
N HIS A 250 -3.41 -21.01 -5.75
CA HIS A 250 -3.75 -21.14 -7.16
C HIS A 250 -3.95 -19.76 -7.79
N THR A 251 -4.07 -19.69 -9.11
CA THR A 251 -4.39 -18.44 -9.81
C THR A 251 -5.73 -17.89 -9.33
N CYS A 252 -5.79 -16.63 -8.90
CA CYS A 252 -7.03 -16.01 -8.47
C CYS A 252 -8.06 -15.95 -9.62
N SER A 253 -9.29 -16.42 -9.37
CA SER A 253 -10.41 -16.44 -10.34
C SER A 253 -11.63 -15.66 -9.86
#